data_AF-A0A9P4TJM1-F1
#
_entry.id   AF-A0A9P4TJM1-F1
#
_cell.length_a   1.000
_cell.length_b   1.000
_cell.length_c   1.000
_cell.angle_alpha   90.00
_cell.angle_beta   90.00
_cell.angle_gamma   90.00
#
_symmetry.space_group_name_H-M   'P 1'
#
loop_
_entity.id
_entity.type
_entity.pdbx_description
1 polymer ?
#
loop_
_entity_poly.entity_id
_entity_poly.type
_entity_poly.pdbx_seq_one_letter_code
_entity_poly.pdbx_strand_id
1 'polypeptide(L)'
;MGVCSTYFAKKKAMALGMVTSGTAMGGVLYPLVVRQLLGKIGFGWTVRVLGLLNVVSLLFCIALMRPRLPPRQTGPLVDWASFKDAPYCLQVLGTCCMMPPVYCVFYLIALFARDELGMSYTDSLNLVIIVNGVGLPARVLPGYIADRYIGVLNVQALALFFNVVMLWTWLSVKSIAACYVWVIFYGLAAGAFQSLFPSVIAAYSSDITKTGPDQKK
;
A
#
# COMPACT_ATOMS: atom_id res chain seq x y z
N MET A 1 5.61 2.19 -9.85
CA MET A 1 6.55 2.79 -8.86
C MET A 1 7.91 3.14 -9.47
N GLY A 2 8.58 2.23 -10.20
CA GLY A 2 9.94 2.46 -10.72
C GLY A 2 10.13 3.70 -11.59
N VAL A 3 9.19 4.02 -12.49
CA VAL A 3 9.28 5.23 -13.33
C VAL A 3 9.13 6.51 -12.50
N CYS A 4 8.17 6.56 -11.57
CA CYS A 4 7.93 7.72 -10.72
C CYS A 4 9.13 8.02 -9.78
N SER A 5 9.80 6.99 -9.28
CA SER A 5 11.02 7.17 -8.46
C SER A 5 12.20 7.76 -9.24
N THR A 6 12.22 7.66 -10.57
CA THR A 6 13.28 8.25 -11.42
C THR A 6 13.04 9.72 -11.74
N TYR A 7 11.79 10.19 -11.67
CA TYR A 7 11.44 11.58 -11.99
C TYR A 7 11.68 12.54 -10.81
N PHE A 8 11.61 12.07 -9.57
CA PHE A 8 11.68 12.92 -8.38
C PHE A 8 12.78 12.47 -7.41
N ALA A 9 13.92 13.20 -7.40
CA ALA A 9 15.02 12.97 -6.46
C ALA A 9 14.77 13.59 -5.07
N LYS A 10 14.16 14.79 -5.01
CA LYS A 10 14.03 15.60 -3.77
C LYS A 10 12.71 15.41 -3.00
N LYS A 11 11.70 14.74 -3.60
CA LYS A 11 10.37 14.48 -3.01
C LYS A 11 9.89 13.05 -3.31
N LYS A 12 10.81 12.08 -3.17
CA LYS A 12 10.61 10.70 -3.61
C LYS A 12 9.53 9.99 -2.77
N ALA A 13 9.52 10.17 -1.45
CA ALA A 13 8.54 9.52 -0.59
C ALA A 13 7.11 10.06 -0.84
N MET A 14 6.97 11.36 -1.10
CA MET A 14 5.67 11.97 -1.46
C MET A 14 5.14 11.44 -2.80
N ALA A 15 6.01 11.32 -3.82
CA ALA A 15 5.63 10.77 -5.13
C ALA A 15 5.25 9.28 -5.02
N LEU A 16 6.00 8.48 -4.25
CA LEU A 16 5.66 7.09 -3.96
C LEU A 16 4.36 6.97 -3.16
N GLY A 17 4.11 7.88 -2.22
CA GLY A 17 2.85 8.01 -1.50
C GLY A 17 1.65 8.17 -2.45
N MET A 18 1.74 9.11 -3.41
CA MET A 18 0.66 9.29 -4.41
C MET A 18 0.44 8.05 -5.30
N VAL A 19 1.52 7.37 -5.70
CA VAL A 19 1.40 6.15 -6.51
C VAL A 19 0.76 5.02 -5.71
N THR A 20 1.12 4.87 -4.43
CA THR A 20 0.55 3.84 -3.56
C THR A 20 -0.91 4.14 -3.16
N SER A 21 -1.33 5.41 -3.17
CA SER A 21 -2.76 5.77 -3.06
C SER A 21 -3.62 5.17 -4.18
N GLY A 22 -3.05 4.90 -5.36
CA GLY A 22 -3.74 4.21 -6.44
C GLY A 22 -4.18 2.80 -6.06
N THR A 23 -3.37 2.08 -5.28
CA THR A 23 -3.72 0.75 -4.77
C THR A 23 -4.93 0.80 -3.84
N ALA A 24 -5.00 1.82 -2.99
CA ALA A 24 -6.13 2.06 -2.09
C ALA A 24 -7.42 2.35 -2.86
N MET A 25 -7.33 3.21 -3.89
CA MET A 25 -8.46 3.53 -4.77
C MET A 25 -8.98 2.28 -5.48
N GLY A 26 -8.08 1.42 -5.97
CA GLY A 26 -8.44 0.12 -6.53
C GLY A 26 -9.18 -0.75 -5.51
N GLY A 27 -8.68 -0.83 -4.27
CA GLY A 27 -9.32 -1.57 -3.18
C GLY A 27 -10.74 -1.10 -2.85
N VAL A 28 -11.09 0.16 -3.14
CA VAL A 28 -12.46 0.69 -3.01
C VAL A 28 -13.30 0.43 -4.27
N LEU A 29 -12.71 0.65 -5.45
CA LEU A 29 -13.40 0.60 -6.74
C LEU A 29 -13.82 -0.83 -7.10
N TYR A 30 -12.93 -1.82 -6.94
CA TYR A 30 -13.21 -3.20 -7.33
C TYR A 30 -14.39 -3.82 -6.58
N PRO A 31 -14.46 -3.77 -5.23
CA PRO A 31 -15.61 -4.32 -4.50
C PRO A 31 -16.91 -3.58 -4.82
N LEU A 32 -16.85 -2.27 -5.05
CA LEU A 32 -18.03 -1.45 -5.35
C LEU A 32 -18.62 -1.80 -6.72
N VAL A 33 -17.77 -1.93 -7.74
CA VAL A 33 -18.17 -2.35 -9.09
C VAL A 33 -18.72 -3.77 -9.06
N VAL A 34 -18.02 -4.71 -8.40
CA VAL A 34 -18.52 -6.10 -8.27
C VAL A 34 -19.88 -6.11 -7.59
N ARG A 35 -20.06 -5.41 -6.47
CA ARG A 35 -21.35 -5.34 -5.76
C ARG A 35 -22.50 -4.86 -6.66
N GLN A 36 -22.29 -3.79 -7.43
CA GLN A 36 -23.36 -3.21 -8.25
C GLN A 36 -23.67 -4.03 -9.50
N LEU A 37 -22.66 -4.68 -10.09
CA LEU A 37 -22.80 -5.40 -11.35
C LEU A 37 -23.19 -6.87 -11.13
N LEU A 38 -22.73 -7.51 -10.05
CA LEU A 38 -23.00 -8.92 -9.78
C LEU A 38 -24.50 -9.21 -9.73
N GLY A 39 -25.29 -8.34 -9.09
CA GLY A 39 -26.75 -8.48 -8.98
C GLY A 39 -27.54 -8.12 -10.24
N LYS A 40 -26.94 -7.44 -11.22
CA LYS A 40 -27.65 -6.93 -12.42
C LYS A 40 -27.32 -7.68 -13.69
N ILE A 41 -26.04 -8.01 -13.91
CA ILE A 41 -25.54 -8.54 -15.19
C ILE A 41 -24.87 -9.91 -15.05
N GLY A 42 -24.84 -10.46 -13.83
CA GLY A 42 -24.25 -11.76 -13.52
C GLY A 42 -22.72 -11.75 -13.46
N PHE A 43 -22.16 -12.88 -13.03
CA PHE A 43 -20.71 -13.01 -12.79
C PHE A 43 -19.86 -12.83 -14.05
N GLY A 44 -20.24 -13.47 -15.17
CA GLY A 44 -19.45 -13.45 -16.41
C GLY A 44 -19.26 -12.05 -17.01
N TRP A 45 -20.32 -11.23 -17.04
CA TRP A 45 -20.20 -9.85 -17.52
C TRP A 45 -19.52 -8.93 -16.52
N THR A 46 -19.68 -9.17 -15.22
CA THR A 46 -18.98 -8.41 -14.17
C THR A 46 -17.46 -8.53 -14.34
N VAL A 47 -16.94 -9.75 -14.55
CA VAL A 47 -15.50 -9.98 -14.76
C VAL A 47 -14.99 -9.30 -16.04
N ARG A 48 -15.80 -9.28 -17.11
CA ARG A 48 -15.43 -8.57 -18.36
C ARG A 48 -15.33 -7.06 -18.16
N VAL A 49 -16.25 -6.45 -17.40
CA VAL A 49 -16.18 -5.01 -17.08
C VAL A 49 -14.93 -4.69 -16.26
N LEU A 50 -14.57 -5.53 -15.28
CA LEU A 50 -13.31 -5.37 -14.54
C LEU A 50 -12.07 -5.51 -15.43
N GLY A 51 -12.12 -6.42 -16.39
CA GLY A 51 -11.07 -6.57 -17.39
C GLY A 51 -10.93 -5.32 -18.26
N LEU A 52 -12.03 -4.77 -18.76
CA LEU A 52 -12.04 -3.53 -19.54
C LEU A 52 -11.50 -2.34 -18.74
N LEU A 53 -11.86 -2.22 -17.46
CA LEU A 53 -11.38 -1.16 -16.58
C LEU A 53 -9.85 -1.23 -16.43
N ASN A 54 -9.29 -2.44 -16.28
CA ASN A 54 -7.85 -2.65 -16.25
C ASN A 54 -7.18 -2.29 -17.58
N VAL A 55 -7.76 -2.71 -18.72
CA VAL A 55 -7.21 -2.40 -20.05
C VAL A 55 -7.18 -0.90 -20.28
N VAL A 56 -8.26 -0.17 -19.95
CA VAL A 56 -8.30 1.29 -20.08
C VAL A 56 -7.23 1.94 -19.21
N SER A 57 -7.11 1.53 -17.94
CA SER A 57 -6.09 2.05 -17.02
C SER A 57 -4.66 1.80 -17.53
N LEU A 58 -4.38 0.60 -18.05
CA LEU A 58 -3.11 0.25 -18.67
C LEU A 58 -2.84 1.07 -19.93
N LEU A 59 -3.85 1.31 -20.76
CA LEU A 59 -3.70 2.07 -22.00
C LEU A 59 -3.40 3.55 -21.71
N PHE A 60 -4.07 4.13 -20.71
CA PHE A 60 -3.71 5.46 -20.18
C PHE A 60 -2.28 5.49 -19.63
N CYS A 61 -1.88 4.47 -18.88
CA CYS A 61 -0.52 4.35 -18.36
C CYS A 61 0.52 4.29 -19.48
N ILE A 62 0.27 3.52 -20.56
CA ILE A 62 1.17 3.42 -21.72
C ILE A 62 1.23 4.74 -22.50
N ALA A 63 0.10 5.43 -22.67
CA ALA A 63 0.05 6.70 -23.39
C ALA A 63 0.77 7.84 -22.65
N LEU A 64 0.66 7.87 -21.31
CA LEU A 64 1.16 8.96 -20.47
C LEU A 64 2.57 8.69 -19.90
N MET A 65 2.90 7.45 -19.54
CA MET A 65 4.24 7.15 -18.99
C MET A 65 5.26 7.06 -20.12
N ARG A 66 6.07 8.12 -20.25
CA ARG A 66 7.31 8.08 -21.02
C ARG A 66 8.49 7.81 -20.09
N PRO A 67 9.28 6.75 -20.30
CA PRO A 67 10.49 6.51 -19.52
C PRO A 67 11.52 7.61 -19.86
N ARG A 68 11.94 8.38 -18.84
CA ARG A 68 12.89 9.50 -19.00
C ARG A 68 14.34 9.06 -19.09
N LEU A 69 14.70 7.94 -18.46
CA LEU A 69 16.06 7.42 -18.45
C LEU A 69 16.17 6.15 -19.32
N PRO A 70 17.28 5.98 -20.05
CA PRO A 70 17.54 4.77 -20.80
C PRO A 70 17.56 3.56 -19.85
N PRO A 71 16.99 2.42 -20.25
CA PRO A 71 17.00 1.20 -19.43
C PRO A 71 18.45 0.82 -19.13
N ARG A 72 18.75 0.52 -17.86
CA ARG A 72 20.08 0.05 -17.45
C ARG A 72 20.38 -1.26 -18.18
N GLN A 73 21.29 -1.22 -19.14
CA GLN A 73 21.66 -2.40 -19.95
C GLN A 73 22.70 -3.29 -19.26
N THR A 74 23.35 -2.80 -18.21
CA THR A 74 24.47 -3.49 -17.55
C THR A 74 24.41 -3.37 -16.02
N GLY A 75 24.43 -4.52 -15.36
CA GLY A 75 24.57 -4.71 -13.92
C GLY A 75 23.91 -6.01 -13.46
N PRO A 76 24.37 -6.65 -12.37
CA PRO A 76 23.81 -7.91 -11.91
C PRO A 76 22.33 -7.75 -11.54
N LEU A 77 21.49 -8.69 -12.02
CA LEU A 77 20.05 -8.76 -11.70
C LEU A 77 19.81 -9.00 -10.19
N VAL A 78 20.78 -9.60 -9.52
CA VAL A 78 20.77 -9.91 -8.09
C VAL A 78 22.05 -9.37 -7.48
N ASP A 79 21.94 -8.35 -6.62
CA ASP A 79 23.08 -7.89 -5.82
C ASP A 79 23.23 -8.78 -4.59
N TRP A 80 24.02 -9.84 -4.72
CA TRP A 80 24.33 -10.76 -3.63
C TRP A 80 25.05 -10.08 -2.46
N ALA A 81 25.64 -8.89 -2.67
CA ALA A 81 26.27 -8.12 -1.60
C ALA A 81 25.22 -7.57 -0.61
N SER A 82 24.04 -7.18 -1.09
CA SER A 82 22.97 -6.65 -0.23
C SER A 82 22.42 -7.70 0.75
N PHE A 83 22.48 -8.99 0.42
CA PHE A 83 22.10 -10.07 1.34
C PHE A 83 23.11 -10.34 2.45
N LYS A 84 24.32 -9.77 2.37
CA LYS A 84 25.32 -9.88 3.44
C LYS A 84 25.17 -8.81 4.51
N ASP A 85 24.40 -7.75 4.24
CA ASP A 85 24.11 -6.71 5.21
C ASP A 85 23.06 -7.19 6.21
N ALA A 86 23.50 -7.49 7.43
CA ALA A 86 22.63 -7.87 8.56
C ALA A 86 21.41 -6.94 8.76
N PRO A 87 21.52 -5.59 8.72
CA PRO A 87 20.35 -4.72 8.87
C PRO A 87 19.34 -4.85 7.71
N TYR A 88 19.79 -5.13 6.49
CA TYR A 88 18.90 -5.35 5.35
C TYR A 88 18.15 -6.68 5.50
N CYS A 89 18.85 -7.76 5.85
CA CYS A 89 18.21 -9.06 6.07
C CYS A 89 17.19 -9.04 7.21
N LEU A 90 17.51 -8.37 8.33
CA LEU A 90 16.56 -8.19 9.43
C LEU A 90 15.32 -7.39 9.01
N GLN A 91 15.50 -6.35 8.21
CA GLN A 91 14.39 -5.54 7.69
C GLN A 91 13.48 -6.34 6.74
N VAL A 92 14.08 -7.14 5.86
CA VAL A 92 13.34 -8.00 4.91
C VAL A 92 12.55 -9.06 5.67
N LEU A 93 13.18 -9.76 6.62
CA LEU A 93 12.50 -10.74 7.48
C LEU A 93 11.37 -10.10 8.29
N GLY A 94 11.63 -8.95 8.92
CA GLY A 94 10.63 -8.22 9.70
C GLY A 94 9.41 -7.83 8.86
N THR A 95 9.63 -7.34 7.64
CA THR A 95 8.52 -6.98 6.76
C THR A 95 7.78 -8.21 6.23
N CYS A 96 8.50 -9.31 5.95
CA CYS A 96 7.90 -10.57 5.54
C CYS A 96 6.95 -11.13 6.61
N CYS A 97 7.33 -11.04 7.88
CA CYS A 97 6.48 -11.48 9.00
C CYS A 97 5.30 -10.52 9.27
N MET A 98 5.46 -9.22 9.00
CA MET A 98 4.43 -8.21 9.28
C MET A 98 3.38 -8.04 8.18
N MET A 99 3.70 -8.39 6.93
CA MET A 99 2.75 -8.26 5.83
C MET A 99 1.48 -9.13 5.99
N PRO A 100 1.57 -10.44 6.30
CA PRO A 100 0.38 -11.29 6.41
C PRO A 100 -0.62 -10.81 7.47
N PRO A 101 -0.23 -10.46 8.72
CA PRO A 101 -1.15 -9.94 9.72
C PRO A 101 -1.90 -8.68 9.27
N VAL A 102 -1.20 -7.76 8.60
CA VAL A 102 -1.82 -6.54 8.08
C VAL A 102 -2.89 -6.89 7.04
N TYR A 103 -2.60 -7.78 6.10
CA TYR A 103 -3.59 -8.19 5.09
C TYR A 103 -4.73 -9.02 5.67
N CYS A 104 -4.48 -9.86 6.68
CA CYS A 104 -5.54 -10.60 7.38
C CYS A 104 -6.62 -9.64 7.88
N VAL A 105 -6.25 -8.45 8.38
CA VAL A 105 -7.23 -7.45 8.79
C VAL A 105 -8.10 -6.99 7.64
N PHE A 106 -7.50 -6.61 6.51
CA PHE A 106 -8.23 -6.11 5.35
C PHE A 106 -9.25 -7.14 4.83
N TYR A 107 -8.93 -8.43 4.89
CA TYR A 107 -9.83 -9.50 4.45
C TYR A 107 -10.87 -9.87 5.51
N LEU A 108 -10.45 -10.02 6.77
CA LEU A 108 -11.31 -10.55 7.83
C LEU A 108 -12.23 -9.49 8.42
N ILE A 109 -11.97 -8.20 8.27
CA ILE A 109 -12.82 -7.17 8.88
C ILE A 109 -14.26 -7.20 8.37
N ALA A 110 -14.44 -7.43 7.07
CA ALA A 110 -15.77 -7.52 6.47
C ALA A 110 -16.52 -8.77 6.95
N LEU A 111 -15.78 -9.87 7.16
CA LEU A 111 -16.32 -11.13 7.66
C LEU A 111 -16.70 -11.01 9.15
N PHE A 112 -15.79 -10.48 9.97
CA PHE A 112 -16.00 -10.21 11.40
C PHE A 112 -17.19 -9.29 11.64
N ALA A 113 -17.29 -8.19 10.87
CA ALA A 113 -18.43 -7.27 10.95
C ALA A 113 -19.76 -7.95 10.62
N ARG A 114 -19.74 -8.92 9.70
CA ARG A 114 -20.95 -9.66 9.30
C ARG A 114 -21.33 -10.74 10.31
N ASP A 115 -20.38 -11.58 10.71
CA ASP A 115 -20.65 -12.81 11.46
C ASP A 115 -20.76 -12.57 12.97
N GLU A 116 -19.92 -11.69 13.53
CA GLU A 116 -19.91 -11.40 14.99
C GLU A 116 -20.79 -10.21 15.37
N LEU A 117 -20.84 -9.18 14.52
CA LEU A 117 -21.59 -7.94 14.78
C LEU A 117 -22.98 -7.93 14.11
N GLY A 118 -23.30 -8.94 13.29
CA GLY A 118 -24.59 -9.06 12.62
C GLY A 118 -24.86 -7.97 11.58
N MET A 119 -23.84 -7.28 11.07
CA MET A 119 -24.02 -6.19 10.13
C MET A 119 -24.53 -6.67 8.76
N SER A 120 -25.32 -5.82 8.10
CA SER A 120 -25.74 -6.05 6.72
C SER A 120 -24.52 -6.11 5.80
N TYR A 121 -24.60 -6.92 4.74
CA TYR A 121 -23.55 -7.04 3.72
C TYR A 121 -23.11 -5.66 3.16
N THR A 122 -24.04 -4.71 3.07
CA THR A 122 -23.74 -3.34 2.63
C THR A 122 -22.82 -2.61 3.61
N ASP A 123 -23.08 -2.75 4.92
CA ASP A 123 -22.34 -2.01 5.93
C ASP A 123 -20.95 -2.62 6.16
N SER A 124 -20.82 -3.95 6.07
CA SER A 124 -19.50 -4.62 6.11
C SER A 124 -18.59 -4.22 4.95
N LEU A 125 -19.15 -4.00 3.75
CA LEU A 125 -18.38 -3.47 2.62
C LEU A 125 -18.01 -1.99 2.82
N ASN A 126 -18.88 -1.20 3.44
CA ASN A 126 -18.57 0.19 3.77
C ASN A 126 -17.34 0.28 4.69
N LEU A 127 -17.12 -0.67 5.60
CA LEU A 127 -15.90 -0.72 6.42
C LEU A 127 -14.63 -0.88 5.56
N VAL A 128 -14.66 -1.73 4.53
CA VAL A 128 -13.52 -1.89 3.60
C VAL A 128 -13.29 -0.62 2.78
N ILE A 129 -14.36 0.07 2.42
CA ILE A 129 -14.27 1.37 1.73
C ILE A 129 -13.65 2.41 2.67
N ILE A 130 -14.09 2.48 3.93
CA ILE A 130 -13.58 3.42 4.93
C ILE A 130 -12.11 3.15 5.23
N VAL A 131 -11.70 1.90 5.44
CA VAL A 131 -10.29 1.58 5.78
C VAL A 131 -9.34 2.01 4.66
N ASN A 132 -9.74 1.81 3.41
CA ASN A 132 -8.93 2.20 2.25
C ASN A 132 -8.98 3.71 2.01
N GLY A 133 -10.15 4.34 2.17
CA GLY A 133 -10.36 5.77 2.01
C GLY A 133 -9.60 6.61 3.04
N VAL A 134 -9.72 6.25 4.32
CA VAL A 134 -8.96 6.88 5.41
C VAL A 134 -7.45 6.61 5.28
N GLY A 135 -7.08 5.46 4.72
CA GLY A 135 -5.70 5.14 4.39
C GLY A 135 -5.09 5.99 3.27
N LEU A 136 -5.86 6.81 2.53
CA LEU A 136 -5.34 7.67 1.47
C LEU A 136 -4.44 8.82 2.01
N PRO A 137 -4.90 9.69 2.93
CA PRO A 137 -4.05 10.74 3.51
C PRO A 137 -2.85 10.16 4.26
N ALA A 138 -3.06 9.04 4.97
CA ALA A 138 -2.02 8.33 5.68
C ALA A 138 -0.92 7.74 4.78
N ARG A 139 -1.14 7.58 3.47
CA ARG A 139 -0.08 7.17 2.54
C ARG A 139 0.86 8.31 2.16
N VAL A 140 0.41 9.57 2.26
CA VAL A 140 1.18 10.76 1.85
C VAL A 140 1.86 11.46 3.02
N LEU A 141 1.15 11.59 4.16
CA LEU A 141 1.61 12.29 5.36
C LEU A 141 2.93 11.75 5.95
N PRO A 142 3.09 10.42 6.16
CA PRO A 142 4.31 9.86 6.74
C PRO A 142 5.50 9.96 5.81
N GLY A 143 5.28 9.91 4.48
CA GLY A 143 6.34 10.16 3.50
C GLY A 143 6.86 11.59 3.58
N TYR A 144 5.98 12.58 3.81
CA TYR A 144 6.39 13.97 4.03
C TYR A 144 7.15 14.15 5.35
N ILE A 145 6.71 13.49 6.42
CA ILE A 145 7.39 13.54 7.73
C ILE A 145 8.75 12.84 7.68
N ALA A 146 8.83 11.70 6.99
CA ALA A 146 10.05 10.92 6.81
C ALA A 146 11.11 11.67 6.00
N ASP A 147 10.72 12.36 4.93
CA ASP A 147 11.64 13.13 4.08
C ASP A 147 12.19 14.39 4.79
N ARG A 148 11.48 14.94 5.79
CA ARG A 148 11.80 16.27 6.36
C ARG A 148 12.34 16.29 7.79
N TYR A 149 12.01 15.33 8.65
CA TYR A 149 12.28 15.47 10.09
C TYR A 149 13.04 14.31 10.76
N ILE A 150 12.69 13.05 10.53
CA ILE A 150 13.06 11.96 11.47
C ILE A 150 13.82 10.80 10.79
N GLY A 151 13.86 10.78 9.45
CA GLY A 151 14.42 9.68 8.66
C GLY A 151 13.42 8.53 8.50
N VAL A 152 13.49 7.85 7.34
CA VAL A 152 12.46 6.87 6.92
C VAL A 152 12.36 5.67 7.87
N LEU A 153 13.47 5.22 8.44
CA LEU A 153 13.52 4.06 9.34
C LEU A 153 12.79 4.29 10.66
N ASN A 154 13.03 5.44 11.29
CA ASN A 154 12.41 5.79 12.57
C ASN A 154 10.89 5.96 12.43
N VAL A 155 10.44 6.58 11.33
CA VAL A 155 9.00 6.73 11.04
C VAL A 155 8.36 5.36 10.79
N GLN A 156 9.06 4.45 10.12
CA GLN A 156 8.55 3.09 9.92
C GLN A 156 8.47 2.29 11.23
N ALA A 157 9.47 2.39 12.11
CA ALA A 157 9.44 1.72 13.41
C ALA A 157 8.25 2.20 14.27
N LEU A 158 7.98 3.51 14.28
CA LEU A 158 6.82 4.07 14.98
C LEU A 158 5.49 3.59 14.35
N ALA A 159 5.40 3.59 13.01
CA ALA A 159 4.23 3.08 12.31
C ALA A 159 3.98 1.59 12.58
N LEU A 160 5.04 0.78 12.68
CA LEU A 160 4.97 -0.62 13.07
C LEU A 160 4.42 -0.78 14.49
N PHE A 161 4.95 -0.02 15.45
CA PHE A 161 4.47 -0.04 16.82
C PHE A 161 2.97 0.28 16.91
N PHE A 162 2.51 1.33 16.22
CA PHE A 162 1.09 1.66 16.15
C PHE A 162 0.24 0.57 15.49
N ASN A 163 0.72 -0.07 14.41
CA ASN A 163 -0.01 -1.18 13.78
C ASN A 163 -0.17 -2.38 14.73
N VAL A 164 0.89 -2.73 15.47
CA VAL A 164 0.82 -3.81 16.46
C VAL A 164 -0.20 -3.47 17.55
N VAL A 165 -0.14 -2.27 18.12
CA VAL A 165 -1.13 -1.84 19.13
C VAL A 165 -2.56 -1.93 18.59
N MET A 166 -2.80 -1.48 17.35
CA MET A 166 -4.12 -1.56 16.72
C MET A 166 -4.58 -3.02 16.50
N LEU A 167 -3.68 -3.93 16.14
CA LEU A 167 -4.01 -5.36 16.01
C LEU A 167 -4.47 -5.96 17.35
N TRP A 168 -3.79 -5.62 18.45
CA TRP A 168 -4.18 -6.08 19.79
C TRP A 168 -5.51 -5.49 20.25
N THR A 169 -5.82 -4.23 19.88
CA THR A 169 -7.09 -3.60 20.27
C THR A 169 -8.30 -4.16 19.52
N TRP A 170 -8.11 -4.91 18.42
CA TRP A 170 -9.22 -5.60 17.73
C TRP A 170 -10.00 -6.48 18.70
N LEU A 171 -9.31 -7.26 19.53
CA LEU A 171 -9.93 -8.20 20.48
C LEU A 171 -10.94 -7.54 21.44
N SER A 172 -10.85 -6.23 21.64
CA SER A 172 -11.74 -5.45 22.51
C SER A 172 -12.99 -4.91 21.78
N VAL A 173 -13.04 -4.98 20.45
CA VAL A 173 -14.13 -4.43 19.64
C VAL A 173 -15.35 -5.35 19.68
N LYS A 174 -16.40 -4.92 20.40
CA LYS A 174 -17.68 -5.67 20.53
C LYS A 174 -18.91 -4.89 20.06
N SER A 175 -18.74 -3.66 19.60
CA SER A 175 -19.84 -2.78 19.17
C SER A 175 -19.61 -2.27 17.76
N ILE A 176 -20.70 -2.05 17.01
CA ILE A 176 -20.68 -1.53 15.65
C ILE A 176 -19.97 -0.17 15.60
N ALA A 177 -20.28 0.73 16.54
CA ALA A 177 -19.64 2.05 16.62
C ALA A 177 -18.14 1.95 16.91
N ALA A 178 -17.75 1.05 17.82
CA ALA A 178 -16.34 0.80 18.13
C ALA A 178 -15.59 0.24 16.92
N CYS A 179 -16.24 -0.60 16.11
CA CYS A 179 -15.67 -1.13 14.88
C CYS A 179 -15.37 -0.02 13.87
N TYR A 180 -16.32 0.90 13.61
CA TYR A 180 -16.08 2.04 12.71
C TYR A 180 -14.89 2.90 13.16
N VAL A 181 -14.82 3.23 14.45
CA VAL A 181 -13.71 4.02 15.00
C VAL A 181 -12.39 3.27 14.86
N TRP A 182 -12.37 1.98 15.18
CA TRP A 182 -11.18 1.14 15.05
C TRP A 182 -10.69 1.06 13.59
N VAL A 183 -11.59 0.91 12.63
CA VAL A 183 -11.26 0.87 11.19
C VAL A 183 -10.61 2.17 10.72
N ILE A 184 -11.06 3.33 11.22
CA ILE A 184 -10.46 4.62 10.89
C ILE A 184 -9.01 4.69 11.38
N PHE A 185 -8.75 4.39 12.65
CA PHE A 185 -7.40 4.42 13.22
C PHE A 185 -6.48 3.36 12.60
N TYR A 186 -7.00 2.15 12.39
CA TYR A 186 -6.27 1.09 11.72
C TYR A 186 -5.91 1.46 10.28
N GLY A 187 -6.85 2.03 9.52
CA GLY A 187 -6.61 2.49 8.15
C GLY A 187 -5.51 3.54 8.05
N LEU A 188 -5.44 4.46 9.03
CA LEU A 188 -4.34 5.43 9.12
C LEU A 188 -2.99 4.74 9.40
N ALA A 189 -2.93 3.84 10.38
CA ALA A 189 -1.69 3.15 10.73
C ALA A 189 -1.20 2.23 9.61
N ALA A 190 -2.09 1.43 9.03
CA ALA A 190 -1.77 0.49 7.96
C ALA A 190 -1.38 1.21 6.65
N GLY A 191 -2.08 2.30 6.33
CA GLY A 191 -1.75 3.15 5.18
C GLY A 191 -0.35 3.77 5.30
N ALA A 192 0.02 4.22 6.51
CA ALA A 192 1.35 4.76 6.79
C ALA A 192 2.47 3.73 6.63
N PHE A 193 2.27 2.52 7.15
CA PHE A 193 3.25 1.45 7.03
C PHE A 193 3.47 1.03 5.56
N GLN A 194 2.39 0.89 4.78
CA GLN A 194 2.48 0.45 3.38
C GLN A 194 3.23 1.42 2.46
N SER A 195 3.08 2.75 2.65
CA SER A 195 3.77 3.72 1.79
C SER A 195 5.26 3.86 2.10
N LEU A 196 5.66 3.55 3.35
CA LEU A 196 7.05 3.62 3.78
C LEU A 196 7.87 2.41 3.30
N PHE A 197 7.25 1.25 3.08
CA PHE A 197 7.93 0.04 2.63
C PHE A 197 8.89 0.24 1.43
N PRO A 198 8.44 0.79 0.27
CA PRO A 198 9.34 1.01 -0.86
C PRO A 198 10.39 2.10 -0.58
N SER A 199 10.10 3.05 0.31
CA SER A 199 11.01 4.15 0.66
C SER A 199 12.17 3.66 1.52
N VAL A 200 11.94 2.68 2.39
CA VAL A 200 12.96 2.10 3.28
C VAL A 200 13.93 1.23 2.49
N ILE A 201 13.43 0.39 1.58
CA ILE A 201 14.29 -0.41 0.69
C ILE A 201 15.18 0.52 -0.14
N ALA A 202 14.63 1.62 -0.66
CA ALA A 202 15.38 2.61 -1.41
C ALA A 202 16.40 3.39 -0.56
N ALA A 203 16.24 3.45 0.76
CA ALA A 203 17.20 4.09 1.67
C ALA A 203 18.37 3.17 2.02
N TYR A 204 18.14 1.84 2.11
CA TYR A 204 19.20 0.86 2.33
C TYR A 204 20.07 0.63 1.09
N SER A 205 19.56 0.89 -0.11
CA SER A 205 20.33 0.76 -1.35
C SER A 205 21.21 1.98 -1.63
N SER A 206 22.15 2.27 -0.73
CA SER A 206 23.03 3.45 -0.72
C SER A 206 23.85 3.69 -2.01
N ASP A 207 23.90 2.71 -2.92
CA ASP A 207 24.38 2.92 -4.29
C ASP A 207 23.21 3.33 -5.21
N ILE A 208 23.08 4.65 -5.44
CA ILE A 208 22.15 5.24 -6.43
C ILE A 208 22.41 4.67 -7.84
N THR A 209 23.65 4.25 -8.10
CA THR A 209 24.11 3.55 -9.31
C THR A 209 23.54 2.14 -9.48
N LYS A 210 23.05 1.51 -8.41
CA LYS A 210 22.54 0.13 -8.41
C LYS A 210 21.02 0.02 -8.42
N THR A 211 20.31 1.06 -7.98
CA THR A 211 18.83 1.04 -7.86
C THR A 211 18.09 2.02 -8.77
N GLY A 212 18.82 2.85 -9.52
CA GLY A 212 18.27 3.70 -10.59
C GLY A 212 18.90 3.38 -11.95
N PRO A 213 18.21 3.67 -13.07
CA PRO A 213 18.87 3.71 -14.37
C PRO A 213 20.00 4.74 -14.37
N ASP A 214 21.09 4.43 -15.08
CA ASP A 214 22.33 5.22 -15.11
C ASP A 214 22.04 6.71 -15.33
N GLN A 215 22.29 7.52 -14.30
CA GLN A 215 22.41 8.96 -14.47
C GLN A 215 23.78 9.22 -15.12
N LYS A 216 23.83 9.19 -16.46
CA LYS A 216 25.00 9.69 -17.18
C LYS A 216 25.05 11.22 -17.07
N LYS A 217 26.00 11.65 -16.22
CA LYS A 217 26.65 12.97 -16.08
C LYS A 217 25.80 14.16 -15.66
#